data_AF-A0A1H0Y464-F1
#
_entry.id   AF-A0A1H0Y464-F1
#
_cell.length_a   1.000
_cell.length_b   1.000
_cell.length_c   1.000
_cell.angle_alpha   90.00
_cell.angle_beta   90.00
_cell.angle_gamma   90.00
#
_symmetry.space_group_name_H-M   'P 1'
#
loop_
_entity.id
_entity.type
_entity.pdbx_description
1 polymer ?
#
loop_
_entity_poly.entity_id
_entity_poly.type
_entity_poly.pdbx_seq_one_letter_code
_entity_poly.pdbx_strand_id
1 'polypeptide(L)'
;MSQSTVTTKSKNGQWVNEVADAPHLSRSYRDRDEAVQAGRELAAEHHLEHRIEESAPTGAITDPDPASQREAEFPSPDPQAPRSDQS
;
A
#
# COMPACT_ATOMS: atom_id res chain seq x y z
N MET A 1 6.46 -22.51 -16.21
CA MET A 1 7.24 -21.82 -15.18
C MET A 1 6.29 -21.55 -14.04
N SER A 2 6.52 -22.21 -12.90
CA SER A 2 5.69 -22.06 -11.70
C SER A 2 6.00 -20.69 -11.12
N GLN A 3 5.07 -19.75 -11.23
CA GLN A 3 5.22 -18.49 -10.51
C GLN A 3 5.11 -18.83 -9.02
N SER A 4 6.23 -18.83 -8.33
CA SER A 4 6.28 -18.97 -6.88
C SER A 4 5.68 -17.69 -6.31
N THR A 5 4.46 -17.80 -5.77
CA THR A 5 3.69 -16.67 -5.24
C THR A 5 3.48 -16.88 -3.75
N VAL A 6 3.59 -15.80 -2.98
CA VAL A 6 3.22 -15.75 -1.56
C VAL A 6 1.74 -15.35 -1.50
N THR A 7 0.90 -16.21 -0.95
CA THR A 7 -0.53 -15.98 -0.79
C THR A 7 -0.86 -15.72 0.68
N THR A 8 -1.26 -14.50 1.01
CA THR A 8 -1.80 -14.15 2.32
C THR A 8 -3.32 -14.32 2.28
N LYS A 9 -3.87 -15.24 3.08
CA LYS A 9 -5.31 -15.53 3.12
C LYS A 9 -5.84 -15.58 4.55
N SER A 10 -7.09 -15.16 4.73
CA SER A 10 -7.82 -15.33 5.99
C SER A 10 -8.48 -16.70 6.04
N LYS A 11 -8.17 -17.49 7.06
CA LYS A 11 -8.69 -18.84 7.28
C LYS A 11 -9.25 -18.93 8.69
N ASN A 12 -10.58 -19.04 8.81
CA ASN A 12 -11.29 -19.09 10.09
C ASN A 12 -10.96 -17.92 11.04
N GLY A 13 -10.78 -16.71 10.49
CA GLY A 13 -10.42 -15.53 11.27
C GLY A 13 -8.93 -15.45 11.65
N GLN A 14 -8.12 -16.40 11.21
CA GLN A 14 -6.66 -16.36 11.33
C GLN A 14 -6.05 -16.00 9.98
N TRP A 15 -5.11 -15.06 9.95
CA TRP A 15 -4.37 -14.76 8.74
C TRP A 15 -3.21 -15.73 8.56
N VAL A 16 -3.02 -16.24 7.35
CA VAL A 16 -1.95 -17.20 7.05
C VAL A 16 -1.26 -16.80 5.76
N ASN A 17 0.06 -16.72 5.81
CA ASN A 17 0.90 -16.62 4.62
C ASN A 17 1.24 -18.04 4.16
N GLU A 18 0.93 -18.37 2.92
CA GLU A 18 1.22 -19.66 2.30
C GLU A 18 2.09 -19.43 1.07
N VAL A 19 3.17 -20.21 0.92
CA VAL A 19 4.08 -20.08 -0.23
C VAL A 19 3.98 -21.34 -1.08
N ALA A 20 3.66 -21.18 -2.36
CA ALA A 20 3.45 -22.30 -3.28
C ALA A 20 4.66 -23.26 -3.37
N ASP A 21 5.88 -22.71 -3.29
CA ASP A 21 7.13 -23.47 -3.43
C ASP A 21 7.72 -23.89 -2.06
N ALA A 22 7.26 -23.27 -0.97
CA ALA A 22 7.89 -23.38 0.34
C ALA A 22 6.86 -23.38 1.48
N PRO A 23 6.06 -24.46 1.62
CA PRO A 23 5.03 -24.55 2.66
C PRO A 23 5.62 -24.47 4.08
N HIS A 24 6.91 -24.78 4.26
CA HIS A 24 7.63 -24.64 5.52
C HIS A 24 7.82 -23.18 5.97
N LEU A 25 7.70 -22.21 5.05
CA LEU A 25 7.71 -20.78 5.34
C LEU A 25 6.32 -20.26 5.72
N SER A 26 5.30 -21.11 5.67
CA SER A 26 3.93 -20.69 5.98
C SER A 26 3.82 -20.31 7.45
N ARG A 27 3.28 -19.13 7.72
CA ARG A 27 3.10 -18.60 9.07
C ARG A 27 1.70 -18.08 9.26
N SER A 28 1.16 -18.32 10.46
CA SER A 28 -0.12 -17.82 10.91
C SER A 28 0.05 -16.60 11.82
N TYR A 29 -0.81 -15.62 11.62
CA TYR A 29 -0.78 -14.29 12.22
C TYR A 29 -2.17 -13.92 12.71
N ARG A 30 -2.24 -13.24 13.86
CA ARG A 30 -3.51 -12.82 14.47
C ARG A 30 -4.13 -11.65 13.73
N ASP A 31 -3.29 -10.79 13.17
CA ASP A 31 -3.70 -9.55 12.54
C ASP A 31 -3.42 -9.57 11.04
N ARG A 32 -4.29 -8.88 10.29
CA ARG A 32 -4.14 -8.74 8.83
C ARG A 32 -2.87 -8.00 8.47
N ASP A 33 -2.69 -6.82 9.04
CA ASP A 33 -1.55 -5.95 8.76
C ASP A 33 -0.23 -6.66 9.02
N GLU A 34 -0.14 -7.43 10.10
CA GLU A 34 1.04 -8.24 10.43
C GLU A 34 1.28 -9.32 9.35
N ALA A 35 0.24 -10.04 8.92
CA ALA A 35 0.35 -11.06 7.88
C ALA A 35 0.74 -10.47 6.53
N VAL A 36 0.12 -9.35 6.14
CA VAL A 36 0.37 -8.66 4.88
C VAL A 36 1.78 -8.10 4.83
N GLN A 37 2.24 -7.45 5.90
CA GLN A 37 3.59 -6.91 5.99
C GLN A 37 4.63 -8.04 5.90
N ALA A 38 4.48 -9.09 6.70
CA ALA A 38 5.39 -10.24 6.67
C ALA A 38 5.35 -10.99 5.33
N GLY A 39 4.19 -11.05 4.67
CA GLY A 39 4.03 -11.66 3.35
C GLY A 39 4.72 -10.86 2.25
N ARG A 40 4.64 -9.52 2.33
CA ARG A 40 5.30 -8.61 1.40
C ARG A 40 6.81 -8.65 1.56
N GLU A 41 7.31 -8.65 2.79
CA GLU A 41 8.74 -8.79 3.09
C GLU A 41 9.27 -10.11 2.54
N LEU A 42 8.59 -11.23 2.82
CA LEU A 42 8.96 -12.54 2.32
C LEU A 42 8.98 -12.59 0.78
N ALA A 43 7.99 -11.99 0.13
CA ALA A 43 7.94 -11.93 -1.32
C ALA A 43 9.08 -11.07 -1.88
N ALA A 44 9.39 -9.93 -1.27
CA ALA A 44 10.50 -9.08 -1.68
C ALA A 44 11.86 -9.77 -1.53
N GLU A 45 12.09 -10.45 -0.40
CA GLU A 45 13.34 -11.19 -0.12
C GLU A 45 13.58 -12.31 -1.13
N HIS A 46 12.52 -13.00 -1.54
CA HIS A 46 12.62 -14.14 -2.45
C HIS A 46 12.33 -13.77 -3.91
N HIS A 47 12.15 -12.48 -4.24
CA HIS A 47 11.74 -11.99 -5.56
C HIS A 47 10.48 -12.68 -6.11
N LEU A 48 9.53 -12.93 -5.22
CA LEU A 48 8.24 -13.56 -5.52
C LEU A 48 7.14 -12.50 -5.65
N GLU A 49 6.03 -12.91 -6.24
CA GLU A 49 4.82 -12.09 -6.26
C GLU A 49 4.05 -12.26 -4.94
N HIS A 50 3.56 -11.17 -4.35
CA HIS A 50 2.70 -11.22 -3.18
C HIS A 50 1.23 -11.03 -3.60
N ARG A 51 0.39 -12.00 -3.23
CA ARG A 51 -1.05 -11.97 -3.49
C ARG A 51 -1.81 -12.04 -2.17
N ILE A 52 -2.82 -11.19 -2.03
CA ILE A 52 -3.70 -11.18 -0.87
C ILE A 52 -5.07 -11.70 -1.31
N GLU A 53 -5.52 -12.81 -0.74
CA GLU A 53 -6.88 -13.33 -0.92
C GLU A 53 -7.76 -12.86 0.24
N GLU A 54 -8.46 -11.76 0.00
CA GLU A 54 -9.42 -11.14 0.89
C GLU A 54 -10.85 -11.37 0.42
N SER A 55 -11.70 -11.92 1.29
CA SER A 55 -13.13 -11.55 1.25
C SER A 55 -13.22 -10.09 1.71
N ALA A 56 -13.37 -9.16 0.77
CA ALA A 56 -13.16 -7.69 0.87
C ALA A 56 -13.90 -6.95 2.01
N PRO A 57 -13.53 -5.69 2.40
CA PRO A 57 -12.63 -4.74 1.71
C PRO A 57 -11.60 -3.91 2.53
N THR A 58 -10.41 -3.76 1.92
CA THR A 58 -9.56 -2.55 1.77
C THR A 58 -8.88 -1.89 2.98
N GLY A 59 -7.62 -2.25 3.21
CA GLY A 59 -6.63 -1.40 3.89
C GLY A 59 -5.36 -1.34 3.05
N ALA A 60 -5.29 -0.39 2.12
CA ALA A 60 -4.10 -0.06 1.36
C ALA A 60 -3.07 0.57 2.29
N ILE A 61 -1.97 -0.13 2.58
CA ILE A 61 -0.79 0.47 3.19
C ILE A 61 0.16 0.78 2.05
N THR A 62 -0.10 1.87 1.35
CA THR A 62 0.92 2.56 0.57
C THR A 62 0.60 4.04 0.67
N ASP A 63 1.16 4.67 1.70
CA ASP A 63 1.47 6.09 1.74
C ASP A 63 2.47 6.30 2.90
N PRO A 64 3.49 7.16 2.82
CA PRO A 64 3.68 8.27 1.89
C PRO A 64 4.95 8.18 1.04
N ASP A 65 4.87 8.61 -0.22
CA ASP A 65 6.04 9.18 -0.90
C ASP A 65 6.08 10.69 -0.63
N PRO A 66 7.07 11.20 0.13
CA PRO A 66 7.21 12.64 0.40
C PRO A 66 7.85 13.43 -0.76
N ALA A 67 7.82 12.95 -2.02
CA ALA A 67 8.44 13.63 -3.16
C ALA A 67 7.49 14.45 -4.05
N SER A 68 6.38 14.98 -3.52
CA SER A 68 5.79 16.21 -4.08
C SER A 68 6.26 17.43 -3.28
N GLN A 69 7.57 17.60 -3.25
CA GLN A 69 8.21 18.83 -2.78
C GLN A 69 8.14 19.89 -3.90
N ARG A 70 7.58 21.04 -3.54
CA ARG A 70 8.07 22.37 -3.94
C ARG A 70 8.18 22.69 -5.44
N GLU A 71 7.08 23.19 -5.99
CA GLU A 71 7.06 24.42 -6.80
C GLU A 71 5.86 25.23 -6.26
N ALA A 72 5.98 26.14 -5.30
CA ALA A 72 6.68 27.43 -5.38
C ALA A 72 6.38 28.22 -6.66
N GLU A 73 5.15 28.14 -7.19
CA GLU A 73 4.67 29.20 -8.08
C GLU A 73 3.98 30.27 -7.22
N PHE A 74 4.65 31.42 -7.17
CA PHE A 74 4.22 32.64 -6.53
C PHE A 74 2.76 32.96 -6.90
N PRO A 75 1.89 33.35 -5.95
CA PRO A 75 0.77 34.18 -6.36
C PRO A 75 1.40 35.46 -6.90
N SER A 76 1.36 35.71 -8.21
CA SER A 76 1.47 37.08 -8.67
C SER A 76 0.28 37.82 -8.05
N PRO A 77 0.47 38.80 -7.14
CA PRO A 77 -0.60 39.74 -6.88
C PRO A 77 -0.78 40.50 -8.19
N ASP A 78 -1.92 40.35 -8.85
CA ASP A 78 -2.32 41.32 -9.87
C ASP A 78 -2.63 42.63 -9.12
N PRO A 79 -1.84 43.71 -9.30
CA PRO A 79 -2.10 44.98 -8.65
C PRO A 79 -2.90 45.88 -9.60
N GLN A 80 -4.06 45.44 -10.09
CA GLN A 80 -5.03 46.35 -10.70
C GLN A 80 -6.15 46.69 -9.71
N ALA A 81 -5.82 47.62 -8.81
CA ALA A 81 -6.74 48.65 -8.33
C ALA A 81 -7.32 49.43 -9.55
N PRO A 82 -8.50 50.09 -9.49
CA PRO A 82 -8.98 50.84 -8.33
C PRO A 82 -10.45 50.64 -7.94
N ARG A 83 -10.70 51.03 -6.69
CA ARG A 83 -12.02 51.38 -6.18
C ARG A 83 -12.61 52.49 -7.05
N SER A 84 -13.85 52.32 -7.49
CA SER A 84 -14.71 53.43 -7.91
C SER A 84 -16.12 53.09 -7.45
N ASP A 85 -16.40 53.56 -6.24
CA ASP A 85 -17.68 54.12 -5.84
C ASP A 85 -18.22 55.08 -6.93
N GLN A 86 -19.55 55.19 -7.06
CA GLN A 86 -20.37 56.01 -8.00
C GLN A 86 -21.11 55.13 -9.03
N SER A 87 -22.45 55.04 -9.09
CA SER A 87 -23.53 55.98 -8.74
C SER A 87 -24.84 55.24 -8.38
#